data_AF-A0A0S3TX44-F1
#
_entry.id   AF-A0A0S3TX44-F1
#
_cell.length_a   1.000
_cell.length_b   1.000
_cell.length_c   1.000
_cell.angle_alpha   90.00
_cell.angle_beta   90.00
_cell.angle_gamma   90.00
#
_symmetry.space_group_name_H-M   'P 1'
#
loop_
_entity.id
_entity.type
_entity.pdbx_description
1 polymer ?
#
loop_
_entity_poly.entity_id
_entity_poly.type
_entity_poly.pdbx_seq_one_letter_code
_entity_poly.pdbx_strand_id
1 'polypeptide(L)'
;MNKRLLILACSQKKRSDPELLRALERYDGPAFKVLRKFLRQYPDEANLLDIHVLSAEFGLISSDKPIPNYDRKMQPERSQQLQTQVTASLSTLSDSYQAVFVGASRSYSSAIGDLRSLFPPQCSLQISKGGLGRRLTELQNWLYQNSELLEKPSSRCRSRFPQIKGVEITLTREQVLERAKRAVQTEDAIASRCQSWFLDIDNHQISPKWLVSQITELPVRCFGTHDACRVLNQLGIEVKRQ
;
A
#
# COMPACT_ATOMS: atom_id res chain seq x y z
N MET A 1 24.37 6.63 -3.50
CA MET A 1 23.31 5.60 -3.33
C MET A 1 22.09 6.29 -2.73
N ASN A 2 20.92 6.17 -3.36
CA ASN A 2 19.70 6.87 -2.96
C ASN A 2 18.96 6.11 -1.85
N LYS A 3 19.57 6.06 -0.65
CA LYS A 3 18.96 5.39 0.50
C LYS A 3 17.68 6.11 0.94
N ARG A 4 16.64 5.32 1.23
CA ARG A 4 15.34 5.79 1.70
C ARG A 4 15.04 5.25 3.09
N LEU A 5 14.40 6.06 3.92
CA LEU A 5 13.97 5.67 5.27
C LEU A 5 12.45 5.55 5.32
N LEU A 6 11.96 4.40 5.77
CA LEU A 6 10.56 4.17 6.05
C LEU A 6 10.33 4.01 7.56
N ILE A 7 9.52 4.88 8.14
CA ILE A 7 9.09 4.79 9.53
C ILE A 7 7.60 4.45 9.58
N LEU A 8 7.24 3.30 10.13
CA LEU A 8 5.84 2.91 10.34
C LEU A 8 5.50 2.89 11.83
N ALA A 9 4.31 3.36 12.19
CA ALA A 9 3.80 3.13 13.55
C ALA A 9 3.51 1.64 13.79
N CYS A 10 3.75 1.15 15.00
CA CYS A 10 3.41 -0.22 15.37
C CYS A 10 1.91 -0.48 15.22
N SER A 11 1.56 -1.70 14.82
CA SER A 11 0.15 -2.10 14.67
C SER A 11 -0.40 -2.71 15.96
N GLN A 12 -1.69 -2.47 16.23
CA GLN A 12 -2.41 -3.15 17.30
C GLN A 12 -2.37 -4.66 17.09
N LYS A 13 -2.71 -5.11 15.87
CA LYS A 13 -2.61 -6.52 15.49
C LYS A 13 -1.14 -6.95 15.46
N LYS A 14 -0.82 -8.00 16.23
CA LYS A 14 0.48 -8.65 16.24
C LYS A 14 0.28 -10.15 16.09
N ARG A 15 1.29 -10.84 15.55
CA ARG A 15 1.30 -12.30 15.55
C ARG A 15 1.46 -12.81 16.98
N SER A 16 0.70 -13.84 17.33
CA SER A 16 0.59 -14.37 18.68
C SER A 16 1.70 -15.35 19.05
N ASP A 17 2.61 -15.67 18.12
CA ASP A 17 3.72 -16.59 18.36
C ASP A 17 4.48 -16.19 19.63
N PRO A 18 4.73 -17.14 20.56
CA PRO A 18 5.35 -16.83 21.84
C PRO A 18 6.84 -16.47 21.71
N GLU A 19 7.49 -16.96 20.66
CA GLU A 19 8.90 -16.72 20.36
C GLU A 19 9.16 -15.26 19.98
N LEU A 20 10.41 -14.81 20.04
CA LEU A 20 10.78 -13.50 19.51
C LEU A 20 10.65 -13.49 17.98
N LEU A 21 10.00 -12.46 17.42
CA LEU A 21 9.88 -12.26 15.98
C LEU A 21 10.47 -10.92 15.61
N ARG A 22 11.05 -10.79 14.41
CA ARG A 22 11.47 -9.48 13.88
C ARG A 22 10.29 -8.53 13.91
N ALA A 23 10.50 -7.25 14.23
CA ALA A 23 9.41 -6.26 14.25
C ALA A 23 8.59 -6.27 12.94
N LEU A 24 9.23 -6.42 11.79
CA LEU A 24 8.56 -6.56 10.48
C LEU A 24 7.57 -7.73 10.40
N GLU A 25 7.83 -8.81 11.12
CA GLU A 25 7.04 -10.04 11.16
C GLU A 25 6.01 -10.02 12.28
N ARG A 26 6.39 -9.49 13.46
CA ARG A 26 5.52 -9.35 14.63
C ARG A 26 4.29 -8.52 14.31
N TYR A 27 4.46 -7.37 13.68
CA TYR A 27 3.37 -6.45 13.40
C TYR A 27 2.56 -6.90 12.18
N ASP A 28 1.25 -7.11 12.34
CA ASP A 28 0.36 -7.63 11.27
C ASP A 28 -0.73 -6.64 10.81
N GLY A 29 -0.48 -5.35 10.99
CA GLY A 29 -1.34 -4.30 10.44
C GLY A 29 -1.32 -4.22 8.90
N PRO A 30 -2.32 -3.56 8.28
CA PRO A 30 -2.38 -3.43 6.82
C PRO A 30 -1.13 -2.80 6.17
N ALA A 31 -0.52 -1.81 6.82
CA ALA A 31 0.72 -1.19 6.33
C ALA A 31 1.88 -2.20 6.27
N PHE A 32 2.02 -3.06 7.27
CA PHE A 32 3.03 -4.12 7.28
C PHE A 32 2.77 -5.18 6.21
N LYS A 33 1.50 -5.45 5.88
CA LYS A 33 1.15 -6.34 4.74
C LYS A 33 1.55 -5.73 3.40
N VAL A 34 1.32 -4.43 3.20
CA VAL A 34 1.78 -3.69 2.01
C VAL A 34 3.30 -3.74 1.91
N LEU A 35 3.99 -3.41 3.01
CA LEU A 35 5.45 -3.43 3.07
C LEU A 35 6.02 -4.82 2.76
N ARG A 36 5.57 -5.88 3.44
CA ARG A 36 6.04 -7.24 3.16
C ARG A 36 5.75 -7.71 1.73
N LYS A 37 4.66 -7.22 1.12
CA LYS A 37 4.39 -7.48 -0.29
C LYS A 37 5.43 -6.80 -1.18
N PHE A 38 5.72 -5.52 -0.93
CA PHE A 38 6.75 -4.77 -1.65
C PHE A 38 8.13 -5.44 -1.54
N LEU A 39 8.58 -5.75 -0.31
CA LEU A 39 9.90 -6.37 -0.08
C LEU A 39 10.08 -7.71 -0.80
N ARG A 40 9.01 -8.51 -0.92
CA ARG A 40 9.04 -9.78 -1.66
C ARG A 40 9.07 -9.59 -3.19
N GLN A 41 8.47 -8.50 -3.68
CA GLN A 41 8.33 -8.24 -5.12
C GLN A 41 9.52 -7.48 -5.70
N TYR A 42 10.19 -6.65 -4.88
CA TYR A 42 11.20 -5.68 -5.29
C TYR A 42 12.43 -5.78 -4.36
N PRO A 43 13.19 -6.89 -4.41
CA PRO A 43 14.30 -7.13 -3.49
C PRO A 43 15.47 -6.15 -3.67
N ASP A 44 15.72 -5.68 -4.89
CA ASP A 44 16.81 -4.73 -5.16
C ASP A 44 16.48 -3.35 -4.59
N GLU A 45 15.24 -2.90 -4.75
CA GLU A 45 14.74 -1.66 -4.15
C GLU A 45 14.60 -1.77 -2.62
N ALA A 46 14.32 -2.98 -2.11
CA ALA A 46 14.29 -3.26 -0.69
C ALA A 46 15.68 -3.11 -0.04
N ASN A 47 16.76 -3.43 -0.74
CA ASN A 47 18.14 -3.26 -0.22
C ASN A 47 18.52 -1.77 -0.03
N LEU A 48 17.80 -0.85 -0.68
CA LEU A 48 17.98 0.59 -0.54
C LEU A 48 17.00 1.22 0.46
N LEU A 49 16.18 0.40 1.12
CA LEU A 49 15.13 0.84 2.03
C LEU A 49 15.48 0.43 3.47
N ASP A 50 15.86 1.42 4.27
CA ASP A 50 16.02 1.24 5.70
C ASP A 50 14.64 1.39 6.38
N ILE A 51 14.26 0.42 7.21
CA ILE A 51 12.91 0.33 7.77
C ILE A 51 12.98 0.39 9.28
N HIS A 52 12.25 1.34 9.85
CA HIS A 52 12.08 1.49 11.29
C HIS A 52 10.61 1.44 11.67
N VAL A 53 10.37 0.97 12.90
CA VAL A 53 9.05 0.93 13.52
C VAL A 53 9.04 1.80 14.76
N LEU A 54 8.06 2.71 14.81
CA LEU A 54 7.77 3.49 16.00
C LEU A 54 6.79 2.72 16.89
N SER A 55 7.34 2.12 17.95
CA SER A 55 6.66 1.26 18.90
C SER A 55 6.28 1.98 20.20
N ALA A 56 5.06 1.73 20.68
CA ALA A 56 4.62 2.18 22.01
C ALA A 56 5.43 1.56 23.15
N GLU A 57 5.97 0.36 22.94
CA GLU A 57 6.78 -0.34 23.94
C GLU A 57 8.25 0.07 23.82
N PHE A 58 8.80 -0.01 22.62
CA PHE A 58 10.24 0.01 22.38
C PHE A 58 10.80 1.34 21.84
N GLY A 59 9.95 2.35 21.62
CA GLY A 59 10.37 3.57 20.93
C GLY A 59 10.64 3.31 19.44
N LEU A 60 11.67 3.95 18.87
CA LEU A 60 12.06 3.71 17.48
C LEU A 60 13.00 2.50 17.39
N ILE A 61 12.63 1.49 16.61
CA ILE A 61 13.41 0.26 16.45
C ILE A 61 13.58 -0.08 14.97
N SER A 62 14.69 -0.74 14.60
CA SER A 62 14.82 -1.35 13.27
C SER A 62 13.75 -2.42 13.07
N SER A 63 13.29 -2.60 11.82
CA SER A 63 12.39 -3.67 11.42
C SER A 63 12.89 -5.07 11.74
N ASP A 64 14.19 -5.21 11.93
CA ASP A 64 14.88 -6.48 12.10
C ASP A 64 15.08 -6.86 13.57
N LYS A 65 14.80 -5.91 14.47
CA LYS A 65 14.89 -6.14 15.91
C LYS A 65 13.91 -7.26 16.32
N PRO A 66 14.38 -8.37 16.91
CA PRO A 66 13.50 -9.37 17.50
C PRO A 66 12.76 -8.77 18.69
N ILE A 67 11.44 -8.94 18.72
CA ILE A 67 10.57 -8.43 19.79
C ILE A 67 9.58 -9.50 20.26
N PRO A 68 9.27 -9.55 21.57
CA PRO A 68 8.28 -10.46 22.12
C PRO A 68 6.87 -10.08 21.66
N ASN A 69 5.91 -10.96 21.90
CA ASN A 69 4.51 -10.58 21.86
C ASN A 69 4.20 -9.65 23.05
N TYR A 70 3.44 -8.59 22.80
CA TYR A 70 3.07 -7.61 23.82
C TYR A 70 1.79 -6.88 23.44
N ASP A 71 1.06 -6.39 24.44
CA ASP A 71 -0.10 -5.53 24.24
C ASP A 71 0.05 -4.18 24.94
N ARG A 72 0.63 -3.22 24.20
CA ARG A 72 0.70 -1.83 24.62
C ARG A 72 0.28 -0.93 23.47
N LYS A 73 -0.77 -0.16 23.72
CA LYS A 73 -1.27 0.87 22.81
C LYS A 73 -0.49 2.17 23.02
N MET A 74 -0.23 2.91 21.94
CA MET A 74 0.32 4.26 22.05
C MET A 74 -0.74 5.20 22.62
N GLN A 75 -0.46 5.74 23.80
CA GLN A 75 -1.24 6.78 24.46
C GLN A 75 -0.50 8.13 24.40
N PRO A 76 -1.18 9.27 24.51
CA PRO A 76 -0.55 10.59 24.45
C PRO A 76 0.63 10.76 25.40
N GLU A 77 0.49 10.32 26.65
CA GLU A 77 1.52 10.41 27.69
C GLU A 77 2.73 9.55 27.32
N ARG A 78 2.49 8.35 26.80
CA ARG A 78 3.57 7.47 26.33
C ARG A 78 4.29 8.06 25.12
N SER A 79 3.56 8.74 24.24
CA SER A 79 4.11 9.43 23.08
C SER A 79 5.10 10.51 23.52
N GLN A 80 4.73 11.32 24.52
CA GLN A 80 5.61 12.34 25.10
C GLN A 80 6.83 11.73 25.80
N GLN A 81 6.64 10.68 26.61
CA GLN A 81 7.76 9.98 27.27
C GLN A 81 8.81 9.46 26.29
N LEU A 82 8.37 9.03 25.10
CA LEU A 82 9.26 8.50 24.07
C LEU A 82 9.92 9.59 23.22
N GLN A 83 9.46 10.85 23.30
CA GLN A 83 9.88 11.92 22.40
C GLN A 83 11.40 12.12 22.41
N THR A 84 12.02 12.29 23.58
CA THR A 84 13.46 12.52 23.69
C THR A 84 14.26 11.36 23.07
N GLN A 85 13.89 10.12 23.38
CA GLN A 85 14.57 8.92 22.88
C GLN A 85 14.41 8.78 21.36
N VAL A 86 13.20 8.99 20.84
CA VAL A 86 12.90 8.86 19.41
C VAL A 86 13.59 9.96 18.61
N THR A 87 13.54 11.21 19.07
CA THR A 87 14.22 12.34 18.44
C THR A 87 15.73 12.10 18.37
N ALA A 88 16.36 11.65 19.47
CA ALA A 88 17.78 11.31 19.48
C ALA A 88 18.13 10.17 18.50
N SER A 89 17.23 9.19 18.36
CA SER A 89 17.42 8.08 17.40
C SER A 89 17.22 8.53 15.95
N LEU A 90 16.42 9.57 15.70
CA LEU A 90 16.21 10.11 14.35
C LEU A 90 17.32 11.07 13.95
N SER A 91 17.87 11.85 14.89
CA SER A 91 19.00 12.74 14.61
C SER A 91 20.26 11.98 14.22
N THR A 92 20.46 10.75 14.70
CA THR A 92 21.59 9.92 14.24
C THR A 92 21.39 9.37 12.83
N LEU A 93 20.15 9.36 12.35
CA LEU A 93 19.75 8.85 11.04
C LEU A 93 19.63 9.97 9.99
N SER A 94 19.52 11.24 10.38
CA SER A 94 19.06 12.35 9.54
C SER A 94 19.84 12.56 8.26
N ASP A 95 21.16 12.40 8.32
CA ASP A 95 22.06 12.82 7.24
C ASP A 95 22.27 11.73 6.18
N SER A 96 21.70 10.54 6.40
CA SER A 96 21.96 9.35 5.58
C SER A 96 20.92 9.10 4.50
N TYR A 97 19.83 9.88 4.44
CA TYR A 97 18.67 9.59 3.60
C TYR A 97 18.29 10.75 2.69
N GLN A 98 17.91 10.42 1.46
CA GLN A 98 17.40 11.38 0.49
C GLN A 98 15.87 11.50 0.51
N ALA A 99 15.19 10.44 0.97
CA ALA A 99 13.75 10.44 1.11
C ALA A 99 13.34 9.69 2.38
N VAL A 100 12.38 10.26 3.09
CA VAL A 100 11.86 9.73 4.35
C VAL A 100 10.34 9.70 4.27
N PHE A 101 9.75 8.56 4.58
CA PHE A 101 8.30 8.42 4.74
C PHE A 101 7.94 8.05 6.17
N VAL A 102 6.97 8.76 6.74
CA VAL A 102 6.45 8.52 8.08
C VAL A 102 4.97 8.14 8.04
N GLY A 103 4.72 6.85 8.18
CA GLY A 103 3.40 6.23 8.25
C GLY A 103 2.88 6.11 9.68
N ALA A 104 2.60 7.23 10.34
CA ALA A 104 2.16 7.26 11.74
C ALA A 104 0.74 7.84 11.89
N SER A 105 -0.03 7.39 12.90
CA SER A 105 -1.28 8.07 13.28
C SER A 105 -1.01 9.30 14.13
N ARG A 106 -2.00 10.18 14.28
CA ARG A 106 -1.91 11.39 15.12
C ARG A 106 -1.47 11.09 16.56
N SER A 107 -1.82 9.94 17.11
CA SER A 107 -1.39 9.49 18.44
C SER A 107 0.14 9.36 18.61
N TYR A 108 0.87 9.26 17.49
CA TYR A 108 2.32 9.12 17.48
C TYR A 108 3.04 10.43 17.18
N SER A 109 2.35 11.51 16.80
CA SER A 109 3.03 12.74 16.36
C SER A 109 3.89 13.36 17.46
N SER A 110 3.44 13.31 18.72
CA SER A 110 4.19 13.85 19.85
C SER A 110 5.51 13.11 20.09
N ALA A 111 5.58 11.81 19.82
CA ALA A 111 6.81 11.04 19.94
C ALA A 111 7.88 11.42 18.91
N ILE A 112 7.50 11.99 17.77
CA ILE A 112 8.44 12.30 16.69
C ILE A 112 8.86 13.78 16.68
N GLY A 113 8.12 14.64 17.39
CA GLY A 113 8.41 16.07 17.46
C GLY A 113 8.37 16.75 16.08
N ASP A 114 9.18 17.79 15.91
CA ASP A 114 9.32 18.48 14.63
C ASP A 114 10.33 17.76 13.72
N LEU A 115 9.84 16.76 12.99
CA LEU A 115 10.59 16.05 11.97
C LEU A 115 11.26 16.95 10.93
N ARG A 116 10.68 18.11 10.60
CA ARG A 116 11.27 18.99 9.57
C ARG A 116 12.57 19.63 10.03
N SER A 117 12.72 19.83 11.34
CA SER A 117 13.97 20.33 11.94
C SER A 117 15.07 19.26 11.98
N LEU A 118 14.69 17.97 11.94
CA LEU A 118 15.64 16.86 12.08
C LEU A 118 16.26 16.45 10.76
N PHE A 119 15.55 16.56 9.64
CA PHE A 119 16.07 16.16 8.33
C PHE A 119 16.54 17.36 7.52
N PRO A 120 17.63 17.24 6.74
CA PRO A 120 18.12 18.33 5.90
C PRO A 120 17.05 18.82 4.90
N PRO A 121 17.06 20.10 4.50
CA PRO A 121 16.07 20.65 3.57
C PRO A 121 15.97 19.94 2.22
N GLN A 122 17.09 19.36 1.76
CA GLN A 122 17.19 18.57 0.54
C GLN A 122 16.58 17.16 0.65
N CYS A 123 16.26 16.69 1.85
CA CYS A 123 15.62 15.40 2.08
C CYS A 123 14.11 15.50 1.79
N SER A 124 13.62 14.65 0.89
CA SER A 124 12.19 14.54 0.60
C SER A 124 11.45 13.88 1.76
N LEU A 125 10.86 14.69 2.64
CA LEU A 125 10.11 14.21 3.81
C LEU A 125 8.59 14.18 3.55
N GLN A 126 8.02 12.98 3.56
CA GLN A 126 6.58 12.76 3.45
C GLN A 126 6.00 12.16 4.74
N ILE A 127 5.11 12.90 5.40
CA ILE A 127 4.39 12.44 6.59
C ILE A 127 2.95 12.11 6.18
N SER A 128 2.55 10.86 6.36
CA SER A 128 1.23 10.39 5.97
C SER A 128 0.12 11.10 6.77
N LYS A 129 -0.98 11.46 6.10
CA LYS A 129 -2.10 12.19 6.73
C LYS A 129 -3.44 11.51 6.45
N GLY A 130 -4.40 11.76 7.35
CA GLY A 130 -5.79 11.30 7.18
C GLY A 130 -6.06 9.86 7.62
N GLY A 131 -7.18 9.31 7.14
CA GLY A 131 -7.67 7.99 7.51
C GLY A 131 -6.75 6.84 7.10
N LEU A 132 -6.99 5.64 7.64
CA LEU A 132 -6.15 4.47 7.39
C LEU A 132 -6.02 4.16 5.88
N GLY A 133 -7.11 4.19 5.12
CA GLY A 133 -7.10 3.91 3.68
C GLY A 133 -6.19 4.86 2.90
N ARG A 134 -6.31 6.17 3.15
CA ARG A 134 -5.46 7.19 2.52
C ARG A 134 -3.98 6.98 2.85
N ARG A 135 -3.65 6.71 4.12
CA ARG A 135 -2.26 6.44 4.55
C ARG A 135 -1.66 5.20 3.88
N LEU A 136 -2.48 4.16 3.64
CA LEU A 136 -2.04 2.98 2.89
C LEU A 136 -1.77 3.30 1.42
N THR A 137 -2.62 4.11 0.79
CA THR A 137 -2.38 4.59 -0.58
C THR A 137 -1.13 5.46 -0.64
N GLU A 138 -0.92 6.38 0.31
CA GLU A 138 0.29 7.20 0.39
C GLU A 138 1.55 6.35 0.57
N LEU A 139 1.50 5.34 1.45
CA LEU A 139 2.58 4.37 1.64
C LEU A 139 2.86 3.59 0.35
N GLN A 140 1.82 3.07 -0.29
CA GLN A 140 1.96 2.32 -1.53
C GLN A 140 2.55 3.21 -2.62
N ASN A 141 2.06 4.42 -2.82
CA ASN A 141 2.61 5.31 -3.84
C ASN A 141 4.09 5.61 -3.54
N TRP A 142 4.43 5.93 -2.30
CA TRP A 142 5.81 6.25 -1.92
C TRP A 142 6.78 5.08 -2.10
N LEU A 143 6.38 3.86 -1.73
CA LEU A 143 7.21 2.66 -1.93
C LEU A 143 7.55 2.45 -3.41
N TYR A 144 6.57 2.70 -4.29
CA TYR A 144 6.65 2.41 -5.73
C TYR A 144 7.07 3.62 -6.58
N GLN A 145 7.28 4.82 -6.00
CA GLN A 145 7.61 6.07 -6.72
C GLN A 145 8.92 6.01 -7.54
N ASN A 146 9.96 5.34 -7.02
CA ASN A 146 11.26 5.20 -7.69
C ASN A 146 11.38 3.92 -8.54
N SER A 147 10.27 3.22 -8.76
CA SER A 147 10.25 2.14 -9.72
C SER A 147 10.15 2.76 -11.11
N GLU A 148 11.18 3.48 -11.56
CA GLU A 148 11.35 3.84 -12.97
C GLU A 148 11.55 2.59 -13.86
N LEU A 149 11.68 1.40 -13.23
CA LEU A 149 11.51 0.08 -13.82
C LEU A 149 10.05 -0.44 -13.76
N LEU A 150 9.03 0.42 -13.61
CA LEU A 150 7.62 0.08 -13.89
C LEU A 150 7.40 -0.17 -15.40
N GLU A 151 8.29 -0.91 -16.06
CA GLU A 151 7.78 -1.92 -16.95
C GLU A 151 6.88 -2.84 -16.11
N LYS A 152 5.65 -2.99 -16.58
CA LYS A 152 4.61 -3.88 -16.06
C LYS A 152 5.28 -5.15 -15.51
N PRO A 153 4.90 -5.64 -14.30
CA PRO A 153 5.74 -6.54 -13.54
C PRO A 153 6.24 -7.70 -14.40
N SER A 154 7.55 -7.84 -14.52
CA SER A 154 8.22 -8.90 -15.28
C SER A 154 7.85 -10.26 -14.70
N SER A 155 7.36 -11.12 -15.59
CA SER A 155 7.57 -12.57 -15.63
C SER A 155 8.05 -13.27 -14.35
N ARG A 156 7.14 -13.53 -13.42
CA ARG A 156 7.17 -14.80 -12.65
C ARG A 156 5.89 -15.55 -12.97
N CYS A 157 6.03 -16.65 -13.73
CA CYS A 157 4.97 -17.55 -14.20
C CYS A 157 3.58 -16.91 -14.24
N ARG A 158 3.40 -15.94 -15.14
CA ARG A 158 2.04 -15.52 -15.46
C ARG A 158 1.47 -16.60 -16.35
N SER A 159 0.52 -17.35 -15.82
CA SER A 159 -0.71 -17.66 -16.55
C SER A 159 -0.86 -16.67 -17.70
N ARG A 160 -0.89 -17.14 -18.95
CA ARG A 160 -0.90 -16.31 -20.18
C ARG A 160 -2.03 -15.27 -20.17
N PHE A 161 -2.98 -15.47 -19.26
CA PHE A 161 -4.20 -14.74 -19.07
C PHE A 161 -4.25 -14.04 -17.70
N PRO A 162 -4.79 -12.81 -17.61
CA PRO A 162 -5.02 -12.10 -16.35
C PRO A 162 -5.90 -12.91 -15.40
N GLN A 163 -5.63 -12.83 -14.08
CA GLN A 163 -6.41 -13.55 -13.08
C GLN A 163 -6.98 -12.64 -12.00
N ILE A 164 -8.19 -12.97 -11.54
CA ILE A 164 -8.84 -12.34 -10.39
C ILE A 164 -9.54 -13.39 -9.53
N LYS A 165 -9.19 -13.43 -8.23
CA LYS A 165 -9.78 -14.37 -7.25
C LYS A 165 -9.72 -15.84 -7.69
N GLY A 166 -8.69 -16.22 -8.44
CA GLY A 166 -8.50 -17.59 -8.95
C GLY A 166 -9.20 -17.87 -10.28
N VAL A 167 -9.97 -16.91 -10.82
CA VAL A 167 -10.56 -17.01 -12.17
C VAL A 167 -9.60 -16.43 -13.19
N GLU A 168 -9.28 -17.23 -14.19
CA GLU A 168 -8.42 -16.87 -15.32
C GLU A 168 -9.25 -16.30 -16.47
N ILE A 169 -8.86 -15.13 -16.96
CA ILE A 169 -9.60 -14.41 -18.00
C ILE A 169 -8.93 -14.68 -19.33
N THR A 170 -9.46 -15.67 -20.04
CA THR A 170 -8.97 -16.10 -21.34
C THR A 170 -9.40 -15.20 -22.50
N LEU A 171 -10.28 -14.23 -22.23
CA LEU A 171 -10.83 -13.32 -23.22
C LEU A 171 -9.80 -12.28 -23.66
N THR A 172 -9.78 -12.01 -24.97
CA THR A 172 -9.04 -10.89 -25.57
C THR A 172 -9.72 -9.55 -25.27
N ARG A 173 -9.00 -8.45 -25.49
CA ARG A 173 -9.52 -7.08 -25.32
C ARG A 173 -10.81 -6.89 -26.12
N GLU A 174 -10.81 -7.32 -27.38
CA GLU A 174 -11.92 -7.17 -28.31
C GLU A 174 -13.15 -7.94 -27.82
N GLN A 175 -12.95 -9.17 -27.35
CA GLN A 175 -14.03 -10.00 -26.79
C GLN A 175 -14.61 -9.41 -25.50
N VAL A 176 -13.78 -8.82 -24.64
CA VAL A 176 -14.23 -8.15 -23.43
C VAL A 176 -15.08 -6.92 -23.76
N LEU A 177 -14.65 -6.10 -24.73
CA LEU A 177 -15.42 -4.93 -25.17
C LEU A 177 -16.74 -5.35 -25.83
N GLU A 178 -16.75 -6.41 -26.64
CA GLU A 178 -17.98 -6.93 -27.26
C GLU A 178 -18.97 -7.45 -26.21
N ARG A 179 -18.48 -8.17 -25.19
CA ARG A 179 -19.33 -8.63 -24.07
C ARG A 179 -19.86 -7.47 -23.25
N ALA A 180 -19.07 -6.42 -23.05
CA ALA A 180 -19.51 -5.19 -22.41
C ALA A 180 -20.64 -4.52 -23.18
N LYS A 181 -20.49 -4.34 -24.51
CA LYS A 181 -21.51 -3.74 -25.38
C LYS A 181 -22.83 -4.48 -25.32
N ARG A 182 -22.80 -5.82 -25.42
CA ARG A 182 -24.01 -6.65 -25.31
C ARG A 182 -24.67 -6.55 -23.94
N ALA A 183 -23.88 -6.61 -22.87
CA ALA A 183 -24.40 -6.57 -21.51
C ALA A 183 -25.01 -5.20 -21.16
N VAL A 184 -24.46 -4.10 -21.69
CA VAL A 184 -25.03 -2.75 -21.54
C VAL A 184 -26.40 -2.64 -22.22
N GLN A 185 -26.60 -3.29 -23.37
CA GLN A 185 -27.88 -3.30 -24.08
C GLN A 185 -28.96 -4.13 -23.37
N THR A 186 -28.58 -5.08 -22.51
CA THR A 186 -29.52 -5.98 -21.82
C THR A 186 -29.80 -5.59 -20.36
N GLU A 187 -28.84 -4.97 -19.66
CA GLU A 187 -28.93 -4.63 -18.24
C GLU A 187 -28.86 -3.11 -18.02
N ASP A 188 -29.98 -2.43 -18.25
CA ASP A 188 -30.11 -0.96 -18.31
C ASP A 188 -29.89 -0.19 -16.98
N ALA A 189 -29.37 -0.81 -15.91
CA ALA A 189 -29.48 -0.19 -14.56
C ALA A 189 -28.31 -0.35 -13.57
N ILE A 190 -27.23 -1.10 -13.86
CA ILE A 190 -26.13 -1.30 -12.88
C ILE A 190 -24.83 -0.58 -13.26
N ALA A 191 -24.71 -0.14 -14.52
CA ALA A 191 -23.52 0.57 -15.04
C ALA A 191 -23.23 1.90 -14.31
N SER A 192 -24.24 2.56 -13.73
CA SER A 192 -24.19 3.94 -13.25
C SER A 192 -23.73 4.15 -11.79
N ARG A 193 -23.38 3.10 -11.04
CA ARG A 193 -22.83 3.25 -9.66
C ARG A 193 -21.32 3.55 -9.65
N CYS A 194 -20.86 4.46 -10.51
CA CYS A 194 -19.49 4.95 -10.55
C CYS A 194 -19.29 6.04 -9.49
N GLN A 195 -18.56 5.74 -8.41
CA GLN A 195 -18.23 6.73 -7.36
C GLN A 195 -16.84 7.36 -7.55
N SER A 196 -15.97 6.82 -8.41
CA SER A 196 -14.61 7.37 -8.63
C SER A 196 -13.89 6.88 -9.89
N TRP A 197 -14.26 5.72 -10.46
CA TRP A 197 -13.58 5.12 -11.62
C TRP A 197 -14.62 4.67 -12.65
N PHE A 198 -14.36 4.95 -13.92
CA PHE A 198 -15.25 4.61 -15.03
C PHE A 198 -14.46 4.26 -16.30
N LEU A 199 -15.13 3.58 -17.22
CA LEU A 199 -14.65 3.33 -18.57
C LEU A 199 -15.75 3.70 -19.56
N ASP A 200 -15.36 4.34 -20.65
CA ASP A 200 -16.27 4.82 -21.69
C ASP A 200 -16.41 3.73 -22.76
N ILE A 201 -17.61 3.18 -22.91
CA ILE A 201 -17.95 2.25 -23.99
C ILE A 201 -19.22 2.74 -24.65
N ASP A 202 -19.16 3.07 -25.94
CA ASP A 202 -20.28 3.56 -26.74
C ASP A 202 -21.10 4.66 -26.04
N ASN A 203 -20.42 5.70 -25.54
CA ASN A 203 -20.98 6.83 -24.77
C ASN A 203 -21.64 6.48 -23.43
N HIS A 204 -21.44 5.26 -22.91
CA HIS A 204 -21.88 4.86 -21.57
C HIS A 204 -20.69 4.80 -20.62
N GLN A 205 -20.85 5.41 -19.43
CA GLN A 205 -19.90 5.27 -18.34
C GLN A 205 -20.21 4.00 -17.56
N ILE A 206 -19.25 3.09 -17.52
CA ILE A 206 -19.42 1.78 -16.90
C ILE A 206 -18.46 1.63 -15.71
N SER A 207 -18.94 0.99 -14.65
CA SER A 207 -18.10 0.64 -13.51
C SER A 207 -17.09 -0.46 -13.86
N PRO A 208 -15.79 -0.29 -13.57
CA PRO A 208 -14.78 -1.34 -13.74
C PRO A 208 -15.16 -2.64 -13.04
N LYS A 209 -15.80 -2.54 -11.87
CA LYS A 209 -16.23 -3.71 -11.11
C LYS A 209 -17.33 -4.50 -11.80
N TRP A 210 -18.30 -3.79 -12.39
CA TRP A 210 -19.39 -4.43 -13.11
C TRP A 210 -18.85 -5.15 -14.35
N LEU A 211 -17.99 -4.50 -15.15
CA LEU A 211 -17.41 -5.14 -16.33
C LEU A 211 -16.64 -6.41 -15.97
N VAL A 212 -15.83 -6.35 -14.90
CA VAL A 212 -15.09 -7.53 -14.44
C VAL A 212 -16.03 -8.64 -13.94
N SER A 213 -17.17 -8.29 -13.34
CA SER A 213 -18.22 -9.26 -12.98
C SER A 213 -18.82 -9.95 -14.19
N GLN A 214 -19.01 -9.24 -15.32
CA GLN A 214 -19.59 -9.80 -16.54
C GLN A 214 -18.66 -10.78 -17.27
N ILE A 215 -17.34 -10.55 -17.19
CA ILE A 215 -16.34 -11.40 -17.86
C ILE A 215 -15.82 -12.55 -17.00
N THR A 216 -16.02 -12.49 -15.67
CA THR A 216 -15.57 -13.53 -14.74
C THR A 216 -16.70 -14.29 -14.07
N GLU A 217 -17.94 -13.82 -14.22
CA GLU A 217 -19.15 -14.33 -13.55
C GLU A 217 -19.04 -14.28 -12.01
N LEU A 218 -18.00 -13.63 -11.48
CA LEU A 218 -17.83 -13.41 -10.05
C LEU A 218 -18.72 -12.26 -9.59
N PRO A 219 -19.46 -12.40 -8.48
CA PRO A 219 -20.22 -11.31 -7.91
C PRO A 219 -19.33 -10.10 -7.59
N VAL A 220 -19.79 -8.88 -7.87
CA VAL A 220 -19.06 -7.62 -7.60
C VAL A 220 -18.56 -7.46 -6.15
N ARG A 221 -19.13 -8.19 -5.18
CA ARG A 221 -18.68 -8.21 -3.77
C ARG A 221 -17.38 -8.99 -3.54
N CYS A 222 -16.99 -9.86 -4.46
CA CYS A 222 -15.83 -10.76 -4.30
C CYS A 222 -14.48 -10.06 -4.49
N PHE A 223 -14.46 -8.88 -5.11
CA PHE A 223 -13.24 -8.14 -5.44
C PHE A 223 -13.40 -6.62 -5.33
N GLY A 224 -12.28 -5.93 -5.12
CA GLY A 224 -12.25 -4.47 -5.00
C GLY A 224 -12.16 -3.74 -6.35
N THR A 225 -12.45 -2.45 -6.37
CA THR A 225 -12.33 -1.62 -7.59
C THR A 225 -10.90 -1.60 -8.13
N HIS A 226 -9.91 -1.56 -7.25
CA HIS A 226 -8.50 -1.62 -7.66
C HIS A 226 -8.10 -2.96 -8.29
N ASP A 227 -8.68 -4.07 -7.83
CA ASP A 227 -8.45 -5.38 -8.45
C ASP A 227 -9.06 -5.40 -9.86
N ALA A 228 -10.26 -4.84 -10.03
CA ALA A 228 -10.91 -4.72 -11.32
C ALA A 228 -10.12 -3.84 -12.29
N CYS A 229 -9.68 -2.64 -11.87
CA CYS A 229 -8.85 -1.76 -12.69
C CYS A 229 -7.52 -2.41 -13.08
N ARG A 230 -6.87 -3.15 -12.16
CA ARG A 230 -5.62 -3.87 -12.45
C ARG A 230 -5.81 -4.87 -13.59
N VAL A 231 -6.88 -5.65 -13.53
CA VAL A 231 -7.17 -6.71 -14.52
C VAL A 231 -7.50 -6.11 -15.87
N LEU A 232 -8.34 -5.07 -15.92
CA LEU A 232 -8.66 -4.37 -17.16
C LEU A 232 -7.43 -3.73 -17.80
N ASN A 233 -6.55 -3.11 -17.00
CA ASN A 233 -5.27 -2.59 -17.49
C ASN A 233 -4.34 -3.70 -18.02
N GLN A 234 -4.37 -4.91 -17.43
CA GLN A 234 -3.63 -6.08 -17.94
C GLN A 234 -4.19 -6.58 -19.28
N LEU A 235 -5.49 -6.38 -19.52
CA LEU A 235 -6.16 -6.65 -20.80
C LEU A 235 -6.01 -5.50 -21.81
N GLY A 236 -5.28 -4.43 -21.46
CA GLY A 236 -5.12 -3.26 -22.33
C GLY A 236 -6.37 -2.37 -22.43
N ILE A 237 -7.29 -2.47 -21.47
CA ILE A 237 -8.49 -1.64 -21.37
C ILE A 237 -8.19 -0.50 -20.41
N GLU A 238 -8.24 0.73 -20.93
CA GLU A 238 -8.00 1.94 -20.16
C GLU A 238 -9.18 2.25 -19.24
N VAL A 239 -8.87 2.58 -17.98
CA VAL A 239 -9.86 2.97 -16.98
C VAL A 239 -9.56 4.39 -16.51
N LYS A 240 -10.56 5.27 -16.58
CA LYS A 240 -10.47 6.67 -16.20
C LYS A 240 -10.95 6.89 -14.77
N ARG A 241 -10.47 7.97 -14.17
CA ARG A 241 -10.87 8.42 -12.83
C ARG A 241 -11.62 9.74 -12.96
N GLN A 242 -12.72 9.86 -12.24
CA GLN A 242 -13.51 11.10 -12.16
C GLN A 242 -12.83 12.12 -11.24
#